data_AF-A0AAE3DUS2-F1
#
_entry.id   AF-A0AAE3DUS2-F1
#
_cell.length_a   1.000
_cell.length_b   1.000
_cell.length_c   1.000
_cell.angle_alpha   90.00
_cell.angle_beta   90.00
_cell.angle_gamma   90.00
#
_symmetry.space_group_name_H-M   'P 1'
#
loop_
_entity.id
_entity.type
_entity.pdbx_description
1 polymer ?
#
loop_
_entity_poly.entity_id
_entity_poly.type
_entity_poly.pdbx_seq_one_letter_code
_entity_poly.pdbx_strand_id
1 'polypeptide(L)'
;MGFSLLNAQGIACAGEGDIKTALAMKIADFCDAGGSFCEIVAADFNRNTMILGHDGPFHFAISNGKPILRGMGVYHGKRGSDVSVEAKVRCGAYEYSLCDLLMKKGL
;
A
#
# COMPACT_ATOMS: atom_id res chain seq x y z
N MET A 1 -1.17 4.00 10.10
CA MET A 1 -2.08 3.02 10.76
C MET A 1 -3.56 3.24 10.43
N GLY A 2 -4.17 4.40 10.76
CA GLY A 2 -5.61 4.61 10.61
C GLY A 2 -6.15 4.40 9.19
N PHE A 3 -5.48 4.94 8.17
CA PHE A 3 -5.89 4.75 6.78
C PHE A 3 -5.81 3.28 6.30
N SER A 4 -4.88 2.47 6.82
CA SER A 4 -4.84 1.03 6.50
C SER A 4 -6.04 0.28 7.09
N LEU A 5 -6.51 0.68 8.28
CA LEU A 5 -7.73 0.12 8.87
C LEU A 5 -8.98 0.50 8.06
N LEU A 6 -9.06 1.75 7.59
CA LEU A 6 -10.15 2.21 6.72
C LEU A 6 -10.15 1.46 5.39
N ASN A 7 -8.99 1.30 4.75
CA ASN A 7 -8.87 0.48 3.53
C ASN A 7 -9.33 -0.95 3.76
N ALA A 8 -8.98 -1.57 4.90
CA ALA A 8 -9.45 -2.91 5.23
C ALA A 8 -10.97 -2.99 5.49
N GLN A 9 -11.64 -1.86 5.73
CA GLN A 9 -13.08 -1.72 5.84
C GLN A 9 -13.74 -1.28 4.51
N GLY A 10 -13.00 -1.28 3.40
CA GLY A 10 -13.49 -0.83 2.09
C GLY A 10 -13.65 0.68 1.97
N ILE A 11 -13.04 1.48 2.85
CA ILE A 11 -13.02 2.94 2.76
C ILE A 11 -11.67 3.36 2.20
N ALA A 12 -11.63 3.63 0.90
CA ALA A 12 -10.39 3.94 0.19
C ALA A 12 -9.77 5.25 0.67
N CYS A 13 -8.53 5.16 1.12
CA CYS A 13 -7.68 6.26 1.53
C CYS A 13 -6.38 6.18 0.73
N ALA A 14 -5.88 7.33 0.27
CA ALA A 14 -4.56 7.47 -0.35
C ALA A 14 -3.75 8.55 0.39
N GLY A 15 -2.43 8.50 0.22
CA GLY A 15 -1.53 9.53 0.75
C GLY A 15 -1.75 10.89 0.06
N GLU A 16 -1.33 11.96 0.72
CA GLU A 16 -1.09 13.29 0.11
C GLU A 16 -2.25 13.93 -0.67
N GLY A 17 -3.48 13.47 -0.46
CA GLY A 17 -4.65 13.98 -1.17
C GLY A 17 -4.78 13.45 -2.61
N ASP A 18 -4.10 12.35 -2.95
CA ASP A 18 -4.22 11.74 -4.28
C ASP A 18 -5.58 11.04 -4.47
N ILE A 19 -6.55 11.84 -4.90
CA ILE A 19 -7.93 11.40 -5.11
C ILE A 19 -8.06 10.37 -6.22
N LYS A 20 -7.18 10.40 -7.22
CA LYS A 20 -7.27 9.47 -8.35
C LYS A 20 -6.83 8.07 -7.90
N THR A 21 -5.78 8.01 -7.09
CA THR A 21 -5.32 6.76 -6.49
C THR A 21 -6.33 6.21 -5.48
N ALA A 22 -6.92 7.07 -4.64
CA ALA A 22 -8.01 6.65 -3.75
C ALA A 22 -9.21 6.06 -4.54
N LEU A 23 -9.58 6.66 -5.68
CA LEU A 23 -10.64 6.13 -6.54
C LEU A 23 -10.25 4.77 -7.15
N ALA A 24 -9.02 4.63 -7.66
CA ALA A 24 -8.53 3.37 -8.22
C ALA A 24 -8.53 2.25 -7.15
N MET A 25 -8.04 2.54 -5.94
CA MET A 25 -8.08 1.64 -4.80
C MET A 25 -9.52 1.24 -4.45
N LYS A 26 -10.49 2.16 -4.55
CA LYS A 26 -11.89 1.84 -4.29
C LYS A 26 -12.48 0.90 -5.35
N ILE A 27 -12.13 1.09 -6.61
CA ILE A 27 -12.53 0.19 -7.70
C ILE A 27 -11.93 -1.20 -7.47
N ALA A 28 -10.66 -1.28 -7.08
CA ALA A 28 -9.99 -2.55 -6.82
C ALA A 28 -10.56 -3.30 -5.61
N ASP A 29 -10.95 -2.57 -4.55
CA ASP A 29 -11.71 -3.09 -3.41
C ASP A 29 -13.03 -3.74 -3.87
N PHE A 30 -13.80 -3.09 -4.76
CA PHE A 30 -15.02 -3.68 -5.33
C PHE A 30 -14.77 -4.93 -6.18
N CYS A 31 -13.59 -5.05 -6.80
CA CYS A 31 -13.19 -6.26 -7.52
C CYS A 31 -12.56 -7.33 -6.61
N ASP A 32 -12.61 -7.13 -5.29
CA ASP A 32 -11.97 -7.94 -4.25
C ASP A 32 -10.46 -8.16 -4.49
N ALA A 33 -9.81 -7.34 -5.33
CA ALA A 33 -8.39 -7.47 -5.65
C ALA A 33 -7.51 -7.00 -4.49
N GLY A 34 -8.05 -6.12 -3.64
CA GLY A 34 -7.29 -5.36 -2.66
C GLY A 34 -6.41 -4.32 -3.33
N GLY A 35 -5.41 -3.80 -2.61
CA GLY A 35 -4.48 -2.81 -3.15
C GLY A 35 -3.57 -2.21 -2.09
N SER A 36 -2.60 -1.41 -2.49
CA SER A 36 -1.87 -0.56 -1.55
C SER A 36 -1.34 0.64 -2.28
N PHE A 37 -1.63 1.81 -1.71
CA PHE A 37 -0.95 3.03 -2.10
C PHE A 37 0.56 2.79 -2.04
N CYS A 38 1.25 2.98 -3.16
CA CYS A 38 2.68 2.77 -3.24
C CYS A 38 3.27 3.59 -4.39
N GLU A 39 4.52 3.99 -4.21
CA GLU A 39 5.25 4.72 -5.23
C GLU A 39 6.50 3.95 -5.62
N ILE A 40 7.05 4.27 -6.79
CA ILE A 40 8.35 3.77 -7.20
C ILE A 40 9.41 4.50 -6.36
N VAL A 41 10.01 3.78 -5.42
CA VAL A 41 11.06 4.30 -4.55
C VAL A 41 12.42 4.21 -5.23
N ALA A 42 12.68 3.11 -5.92
CA ALA A 42 13.94 2.89 -6.62
C ALA A 42 13.80 1.89 -7.78
N ALA A 43 14.68 2.02 -8.78
CA ALA A 43 14.84 1.05 -9.85
C ALA A 43 16.30 0.56 -9.90
N ASP A 44 16.48 -0.76 -9.87
CA ASP A 44 17.77 -1.43 -10.05
C ASP A 44 17.80 -2.09 -11.43
N PHE A 45 18.47 -1.44 -12.38
CA PHE A 45 18.61 -1.91 -13.75
C PHE A 45 19.58 -3.09 -13.89
N ASN A 46 20.51 -3.29 -12.97
CA ASN A 46 21.41 -4.44 -13.01
C ASN A 46 20.66 -5.72 -12.64
N ARG A 47 19.68 -5.61 -11.73
CA ARG A 47 18.84 -6.72 -11.29
C ARG A 47 17.50 -6.81 -12.00
N ASN A 48 17.16 -5.81 -12.83
CA ASN A 48 15.84 -5.64 -13.44
C ASN A 48 14.71 -5.69 -12.41
N THR A 49 14.89 -4.99 -11.29
CA THR A 49 13.91 -4.93 -10.18
C THR A 49 13.54 -3.51 -9.84
N MET A 50 12.30 -3.28 -9.42
CA MET A 50 11.85 -2.03 -8.83
C MET A 50 11.47 -2.24 -7.37
N ILE A 51 11.74 -1.24 -6.54
CA ILE A 51 11.31 -1.17 -5.14
C ILE A 51 10.11 -0.24 -5.11
N LEU A 52 8.98 -0.79 -4.68
CA LEU A 52 7.71 -0.10 -4.52
C LEU A 52 7.40 0.04 -3.03
N GLY A 53 6.93 1.21 -2.62
CA GLY A 53 6.56 1.46 -1.23
C GLY A 53 6.13 2.90 -1.02
N HIS A 54 5.54 3.16 0.15
CA HIS A 54 5.23 4.51 0.62
C HIS A 54 4.91 4.45 2.12
N ASP A 55 4.89 5.59 2.80
CA ASP A 55 4.27 5.71 4.14
C ASP A 55 2.73 5.79 4.08
N GLY A 56 2.16 5.25 3.00
CA GLY A 56 0.74 5.29 2.70
C GLY A 56 -0.02 4.06 3.19
N PRO A 57 -1.34 4.06 2.99
CA PRO A 57 -2.19 3.00 3.50
C PRO A 57 -2.13 1.72 2.69
N PHE A 58 -2.20 0.62 3.43
CA PHE A 58 -1.98 -0.73 2.94
C PHE A 58 -3.20 -1.61 3.18
N HIS A 59 -3.69 -2.31 2.16
CA HIS A 59 -4.83 -3.23 2.32
C HIS A 59 -4.37 -4.62 2.75
N PHE A 60 -4.87 -5.10 3.89
CA PHE A 60 -4.44 -6.39 4.45
C PHE A 60 -4.72 -7.60 3.56
N ALA A 61 -5.64 -7.47 2.59
CA ALA A 61 -5.94 -8.51 1.62
C ALA A 61 -4.71 -8.94 0.84
N ILE A 62 -3.71 -8.07 0.62
CA ILE A 62 -2.49 -8.38 -0.14
C ILE A 62 -1.29 -8.78 0.73
N SER A 63 -1.45 -8.80 2.06
CA SER A 63 -0.39 -9.19 2.99
C SER A 63 -0.14 -10.70 3.03
N ASN A 64 1.14 -11.05 3.21
CA ASN A 64 1.62 -12.37 3.55
C ASN A 64 1.68 -12.52 5.07
N GLY A 65 0.59 -12.99 5.66
CA GLY A 65 0.45 -13.12 7.10
C GLY A 65 -0.06 -11.84 7.77
N LYS A 66 -0.04 -11.81 9.10
CA LYS A 66 -0.57 -10.67 9.87
C LYS A 66 0.39 -9.48 9.82
N PRO A 67 -0.08 -8.27 9.48
CA PRO A 67 0.70 -7.05 9.63
C PRO A 67 1.13 -6.84 11.08
N ILE A 68 2.27 -6.19 11.27
CA ILE A 68 2.82 -5.85 12.58
C ILE A 68 2.81 -4.34 12.79
N LEU A 69 2.73 -3.92 14.05
CA LEU A 69 2.89 -2.52 14.43
C LEU A 69 4.35 -2.29 14.82
N ARG A 70 4.97 -1.26 14.25
CA ARG A 70 6.33 -0.84 14.59
C ARG A 70 6.33 0.61 15.06
N GLY A 71 6.94 0.87 16.22
CA GLY A 71 7.22 2.24 16.65
C GLY A 71 8.27 2.90 15.76
N MET A 72 7.99 4.11 15.30
CA MET A 72 8.90 4.93 14.48
C MET A 72 9.46 6.08 15.31
N GLY A 73 10.78 6.24 15.27
CA GLY A 73 11.47 7.35 15.94
C GLY A 73 11.32 8.70 15.22
N VAL A 74 10.91 8.69 13.95
CA VAL A 74 10.65 9.88 13.15
C VAL A 74 9.26 9.73 12.53
N TYR A 75 8.43 10.74 12.69
CA TYR A 75 7.12 10.80 12.03
C TYR A 75 7.24 11.63 10.76
N HIS A 76 6.84 11.07 9.62
CA HIS A 76 7.03 11.63 8.27
C HIS A 76 6.63 13.12 8.18
N GLY A 77 7.62 14.02 8.23
CA GLY A 77 7.42 15.47 8.19
C GLY A 77 6.71 16.09 9.41
N LYS A 78 6.49 15.34 10.50
CA LYS A 78 5.73 15.77 11.68
C LYS A 78 6.54 15.60 12.96
N ARG A 79 6.26 16.44 13.96
CA ARG A 79 6.97 16.40 15.25
C ARG A 79 6.53 15.18 16.07
N GLY A 80 7.51 14.41 16.58
CA GLY A 80 7.29 13.31 17.51
C GLY A 80 7.55 11.92 16.91
N SER A 81 7.09 10.90 17.64
CA SER A 81 7.12 9.48 17.25
C SER A 81 5.71 9.00 16.89
N ASP A 82 5.61 8.00 16.01
CA ASP A 82 4.32 7.40 15.64
C ASP A 82 4.45 5.87 15.48
N VAL A 83 3.36 5.20 15.15
CA VAL A 83 3.29 3.76 14.88
C VAL A 83 3.04 3.52 13.39
N SER A 84 3.96 2.79 12.77
CA SER A 84 3.82 2.26 11.42
C SER A 84 3.13 0.89 11.43
N VAL A 85 2.44 0.58 10.33
CA VAL A 85 1.95 -0.77 10.03
C VAL A 85 2.89 -1.34 8.98
N GLU A 86 3.60 -2.41 9.32
CA GLU A 86 4.46 -3.13 8.39
C GLU A 86 3.82 -4.45 7.99
N ALA A 87 3.82 -4.73 6.69
CA ALA A 87 3.38 -5.99 6.14
C ALA A 87 4.35 -6.44 5.05
N LYS A 88 4.53 -7.76 4.94
CA LYS A 88 5.13 -8.33 3.74
C LYS A 88 4.03 -8.51 2.72
N VAL A 89 4.24 -8.06 1.49
CA VAL A 89 3.32 -8.36 0.38
C VAL A 89 3.44 -9.85 0.03
N ARG A 90 2.35 -10.49 -0.40
CA ARG A 90 2.42 -11.84 -0.98
C ARG A 90 3.33 -11.87 -2.21
N CYS A 91 3.87 -13.03 -2.54
CA CYS A 91 4.55 -13.21 -3.83
C CYS A 91 3.50 -13.58 -4.89
N GLY A 92 3.64 -13.05 -6.09
CA GLY A 92 2.68 -13.29 -7.18
C GLY A 92 2.76 -12.26 -8.30
N ALA A 93 1.80 -12.34 -9.22
CA ALA A 93 1.63 -11.34 -10.27
C ALA A 93 0.83 -10.14 -9.74
N TYR A 94 1.33 -8.96 -10.04
CA TYR A 94 0.72 -7.70 -9.64
C TYR A 94 0.54 -6.78 -10.84
N GLU A 95 -0.41 -5.87 -10.73
CA GLU A 95 -0.55 -4.73 -11.61
C GLU A 95 -0.21 -3.47 -10.84
N TYR A 96 0.62 -2.61 -11.42
CA TYR A 96 0.87 -1.29 -10.89
C TYR A 96 0.09 -0.29 -11.74
N SER A 97 -0.82 0.46 -11.12
CA SER A 97 -1.64 1.46 -11.79
C SER A 97 -1.71 2.70 -10.93
N LEU A 98 -1.49 3.88 -11.53
CA LEU A 98 -1.73 5.17 -10.88
C LEU A 98 -1.04 5.37 -9.51
N CYS A 99 0.08 4.69 -9.20
CA CYS A 99 0.68 4.65 -7.85
C CYS A 99 -0.07 3.78 -6.80
N ASP A 100 -0.68 2.70 -7.27
CA ASP A 100 -1.26 1.64 -6.46
C ASP A 100 -0.80 0.26 -6.97
N LEU A 101 -0.57 -0.67 -6.03
CA LEU A 101 -0.19 -2.06 -6.31
C LEU A 101 -1.38 -2.98 -6.09
N LEU A 102 -1.88 -3.56 -7.17
CA LEU A 102 -3.05 -4.43 -7.19
C LEU A 102 -2.65 -5.89 -7.39
N MET A 103 -3.22 -6.81 -6.61
CA MET A 103 -3.07 -8.24 -6.90
C MET A 103 -3.88 -8.59 -8.15
N LYS A 104 -3.27 -9.30 -9.11
CA LYS A 104 -4.05 -9.90 -10.19
C LYS A 104 -4.78 -11.13 -9.67
N LYS A 105 -6.12 -11.09 -9.69
CA LYS A 105 -6.92 -12.31 -9.58
C LYS A 105 -6.94 -13.00 -10.94
N GLY A 106 -6.75 -14.31 -10.95
CA GLY A 106 -6.89 -15.11 -12.18
C GLY A 106 -8.30 -14.94 -12.72
N LEU A 107 -8.39 -14.40 -13.94
CA LEU A 107 -9.56 -14.48 -14.81
C LEU A 107 -9.48 -15.78 -15.62
#